data_AF-S2F298-F1
#
_entry.id   AF-S2F298-F1
#
_cell.length_a   1.000
_cell.length_b   1.000
_cell.length_c   1.000
_cell.angle_alpha   90.00
_cell.angle_beta   90.00
_cell.angle_gamma   90.00
#
_symmetry.space_group_name_H-M   'P 1'
#
loop_
_entity.id
_entity.type
_entity.pdbx_description
1 polymer ?
#
loop_
_entity_poly.entity_id
_entity_poly.type
_entity_poly.pdbx_seq_one_letter_code
_entity_poly.pdbx_strand_id
1 'polypeptide(L)'
;MLMQGGLDRIAQAKGALERNDTATKGLCIGKAVAIVGGLREGLDPEKSPTPLSDLDSLYDYMMRRLTEANIKSDPLILDEVSGLLSNLKEGWDAIAP
;
A
#
# COMPACT_ATOMS: atom_id res chain seq x y z
N MET A 1 -2.91 12.02 3.58
CA MET A 1 -3.00 11.34 4.90
C MET A 1 -3.03 9.82 4.80
N LEU A 2 -3.95 9.22 4.02
CA LEU A 2 -4.03 7.74 3.89
C LEU A 2 -2.76 7.10 3.31
N MET A 3 -2.20 7.64 2.22
CA MET A 3 -0.98 7.11 1.61
C MET A 3 0.21 7.10 2.57
N GLN A 4 0.40 8.18 3.34
CA GLN A 4 1.42 8.22 4.40
C GLN A 4 1.17 7.14 5.45
N GLY A 5 -0.09 7.00 5.90
CA GLY A 5 -0.44 5.94 6.84
C GLY A 5 -0.14 4.54 6.29
N GLY A 6 -0.34 4.30 4.99
CA GLY A 6 0.03 3.05 4.34
C GLY A 6 1.53 2.79 4.40
N LEU A 7 2.35 3.78 4.04
CA LEU A 7 3.82 3.71 4.12
C LEU A 7 4.30 3.42 5.55
N ASP A 8 3.73 4.10 6.54
CA ASP A 8 4.09 3.90 7.95
C ASP A 8 3.79 2.47 8.42
N ARG A 9 2.69 1.87 7.95
CA ARG A 9 2.34 0.48 8.27
C ARG A 9 3.27 -0.52 7.58
N ILE A 10 3.67 -0.25 6.34
CA ILE A 10 4.61 -1.12 5.63
C ILE A 10 5.99 -1.08 6.32
N ALA A 11 6.46 0.11 6.72
CA ALA A 11 7.70 0.26 7.48
C ALA A 11 7.66 -0.48 8.83
N GLN A 12 6.55 -0.38 9.57
CA GLN A 12 6.36 -1.13 10.83
C GLN A 12 6.33 -2.64 10.59
N ALA A 13 5.69 -3.10 9.51
CA ALA A 13 5.68 -4.52 9.14
C ALA A 13 7.08 -5.05 8.83
N LYS A 14 7.89 -4.27 8.09
CA LYS A 14 9.29 -4.62 7.78
C LYS A 14 10.13 -4.74 9.05
N GLY A 15 10.07 -3.76 9.95
CA GLY A 15 10.77 -3.84 11.22
C GLY A 15 10.32 -5.01 12.11
N ALA A 16 9.02 -5.35 12.09
CA ALA A 16 8.51 -6.52 12.80
C ALA A 16 9.05 -7.84 12.21
N LEU A 17 9.13 -7.93 10.88
CA LEU A 17 9.72 -9.07 10.17
C LEU A 17 11.19 -9.26 10.54
N GLU A 18 12.00 -8.19 10.54
CA GLU A 18 13.42 -8.23 10.94
C GLU A 18 13.63 -8.74 12.38
N ARG A 19 12.67 -8.48 13.27
CA ARG A 19 12.68 -8.96 14.67
C ARG A 19 12.00 -10.32 14.87
N ASN A 20 11.56 -10.98 13.80
CA ASN A 20 10.77 -12.22 13.84
C ASN A 20 9.43 -12.10 14.62
N ASP A 21 8.91 -10.88 14.77
CA ASP A 21 7.61 -10.62 15.42
C ASP A 21 6.47 -10.85 14.41
N THR A 22 6.04 -12.10 14.32
CA THR A 22 5.02 -12.54 13.33
C THR A 22 3.66 -11.92 13.58
N ALA A 23 3.27 -11.70 14.84
CA ALA A 23 1.96 -11.14 15.20
C ALA A 23 1.88 -9.67 14.77
N THR A 24 2.89 -8.86 15.12
CA THR A 24 2.94 -7.45 14.72
C THR A 24 3.10 -7.30 13.22
N LYS A 25 3.91 -8.17 12.57
CA LYS A 25 4.02 -8.22 11.11
C LYS A 25 2.64 -8.37 10.46
N GLY A 26 1.89 -9.41 10.83
CA GLY A 26 0.56 -9.69 10.28
C GLY A 26 -0.42 -8.54 10.51
N LEU A 27 -0.42 -7.95 11.71
CA LEU A 27 -1.26 -6.80 12.04
C LEU A 27 -0.95 -5.58 11.16
N CYS A 28 0.33 -5.23 11.02
CA CYS A 28 0.75 -4.07 10.23
C CYS A 28 0.48 -4.27 8.74
N ILE A 29 0.75 -5.46 8.20
CA ILE A 29 0.43 -5.78 6.79
C ILE A 29 -1.08 -5.72 6.55
N GLY A 30 -1.88 -6.31 7.45
CA GLY A 30 -3.35 -6.24 7.33
C GLY A 30 -3.87 -4.80 7.33
N LYS A 31 -3.30 -3.93 8.17
CA LYS A 31 -3.62 -2.49 8.15
C LYS A 31 -3.19 -1.81 6.86
N ALA A 32 -2.01 -2.14 6.31
CA ALA A 32 -1.56 -1.60 5.02
C ALA A 32 -2.52 -2.02 3.88
N VAL A 33 -2.94 -3.29 3.84
CA VAL A 33 -3.94 -3.79 2.88
C VAL A 33 -5.25 -3.03 2.99
N ALA A 34 -5.76 -2.83 4.21
CA ALA A 34 -7.01 -2.08 4.43
C ALA A 34 -6.91 -0.62 3.95
N ILE A 35 -5.76 0.04 4.16
CA ILE A 35 -5.53 1.40 3.67
C ILE A 35 -5.51 1.44 2.14
N VAL A 36 -4.81 0.52 1.48
CA VAL A 36 -4.77 0.45 0.01
C VAL A 36 -6.16 0.12 -0.55
N GLY A 37 -6.91 -0.76 0.10
CA GLY A 37 -8.31 -1.05 -0.24
C GLY A 37 -9.17 0.21 -0.14
N GLY A 38 -9.05 0.99 0.92
CA GLY A 38 -9.76 2.27 1.07
C GLY A 38 -9.38 3.32 0.01
N LEU A 39 -8.10 3.35 -0.43
CA LEU A 39 -7.68 4.21 -1.55
C LEU A 39 -8.34 3.79 -2.87
N ARG A 40 -8.45 2.47 -3.10
CA ARG A 40 -9.13 1.89 -4.27
C ARG A 40 -10.63 2.18 -4.25
N GLU A 41 -11.28 1.99 -3.11
CA GLU A 41 -12.71 2.31 -2.93
C GLU A 41 -13.00 3.81 -3.10
N GLY A 42 -12.01 4.66 -2.82
CA GLY A 42 -12.10 6.11 -3.04
C GLY A 42 -11.97 6.55 -4.51
N LEU A 43 -11.69 5.62 -5.44
CA LEU A 43 -11.72 5.93 -6.86
C LEU A 43 -13.16 6.18 -7.30
N ASP A 44 -13.42 7.36 -7.87
CA ASP A 44 -14.73 7.76 -8.38
C ASP A 44 -14.66 7.86 -9.92
N PRO A 45 -15.06 6.80 -10.65
CA PRO A 45 -15.00 6.78 -12.11
C PRO A 45 -15.94 7.81 -12.75
N GLU A 46 -17.04 8.16 -12.08
CA GLU A 46 -18.04 9.10 -12.60
C GLU A 46 -17.54 10.55 -12.53
N LYS A 47 -16.67 10.85 -11.56
CA LYS A 47 -16.08 12.19 -11.38
C LYS A 47 -14.71 12.38 -12.04
N SER A 48 -14.13 11.33 -12.63
CA SER A 48 -12.83 11.41 -13.29
C SER A 48 -12.98 11.55 -14.81
N PRO A 49 -12.39 12.58 -15.44
CA PRO A 49 -12.39 12.71 -16.91
C PRO A 49 -11.49 11.68 -17.61
N THR A 50 -10.63 10.99 -16.84
CA THR A 50 -9.68 9.99 -17.33
C THR A 50 -10.01 8.61 -16.75
N PRO A 51 -9.86 7.51 -17.51
CA PRO A 51 -10.02 6.16 -16.99
C PRO A 51 -9.12 5.91 -15.77
N LEU A 52 -9.71 5.38 -14.69
CA LEU A 52 -9.00 5.02 -13.45
C LEU A 52 -8.54 3.55 -13.41
N SER A 53 -8.71 2.80 -14.51
CA SER A 53 -8.43 1.36 -14.58
C SER A 53 -7.00 0.99 -14.21
N ASP A 54 -6.04 1.84 -14.57
CA ASP A 54 -4.62 1.60 -14.30
C ASP A 54 -4.33 1.77 -12.81
N LEU A 55 -4.96 2.77 -12.17
CA LEU A 55 -4.81 3.04 -10.75
C LEU A 55 -5.53 1.98 -9.90
N ASP A 56 -6.72 1.56 -10.33
CA ASP A 56 -7.45 0.44 -9.73
C ASP A 56 -6.61 -0.85 -9.76
N SER A 57 -6.04 -1.16 -10.92
CA SER A 57 -5.18 -2.34 -11.12
C SER A 57 -3.91 -2.27 -10.27
N LEU A 58 -3.32 -1.08 -10.13
CA LEU A 58 -2.14 -0.87 -9.30
C LEU A 58 -2.44 -1.09 -7.82
N TYR A 59 -3.57 -0.57 -7.31
CA TYR A 59 -3.97 -0.83 -5.92
C TYR A 59 -4.29 -2.30 -5.67
N ASP A 60 -4.97 -2.96 -6.61
CA ASP A 60 -5.22 -4.41 -6.56
C ASP A 60 -3.92 -5.22 -6.50
N TYR A 61 -2.95 -4.88 -7.34
CA TYR A 61 -1.63 -5.48 -7.35
C TYR A 61 -0.93 -5.31 -5.98
N MET A 62 -0.91 -4.09 -5.44
CA MET A 62 -0.27 -3.80 -4.14
C MET A 62 -0.90 -4.62 -3.01
N MET A 63 -2.23 -4.76 -2.96
CA MET A 63 -2.91 -5.59 -1.95
C MET A 63 -2.50 -7.07 -2.04
N ARG A 64 -2.41 -7.62 -3.25
CA ARG A 64 -1.96 -8.99 -3.48
C ARG A 64 -0.51 -9.19 -3.04
N ARG A 65 0.38 -8.26 -3.40
CA ARG A 65 1.79 -8.28 -3.00
C ARG A 65 1.97 -8.18 -1.50
N LEU A 66 1.25 -7.31 -0.81
CA LEU A 66 1.26 -7.24 0.65
C LEU A 66 0.85 -8.57 1.30
N THR A 67 -0.19 -9.21 0.77
CA THR A 67 -0.63 -10.53 1.24
C THR A 67 0.45 -11.59 1.01
N GLU A 68 1.09 -11.58 -0.17
CA GLU A 68 2.22 -12.46 -0.50
C GLU A 68 3.42 -12.24 0.42
N ALA A 69 3.76 -10.98 0.72
CA ALA A 69 4.83 -10.61 1.65
C ALA A 69 4.58 -11.19 3.05
N ASN A 70 3.32 -11.19 3.49
CA ASN A 70 2.97 -11.78 4.78
C ASN A 70 3.22 -13.29 4.82
N ILE A 71 2.75 -14.00 3.79
CA ILE A 71 2.87 -15.46 3.66
C ILE A 71 4.35 -15.87 3.55
N LYS A 72 5.09 -15.21 2.66
CA LYS A 72 6.50 -15.54 2.38
C LYS A 72 7.47 -14.96 3.40
N SER A 73 7.02 -14.03 4.24
CA SER A 73 7.90 -13.22 5.10
C SER A 73 9.06 -12.59 4.31
N ASP A 74 8.73 -12.02 3.15
CA ASP A 74 9.70 -11.43 2.24
C ASP A 74 9.70 -9.89 2.35
N PRO A 75 10.78 -9.28 2.89
CA PRO A 75 10.86 -7.84 3.03
C PRO A 75 11.03 -7.11 1.69
N LEU A 76 11.51 -7.77 0.64
CA LEU A 76 11.69 -7.13 -0.68
C LEU A 76 10.34 -6.80 -1.32
N ILE A 77 9.32 -7.63 -1.06
CA ILE A 77 7.95 -7.35 -1.51
C ILE A 77 7.38 -6.13 -0.77
N LEU A 78 7.72 -5.94 0.52
CA LEU A 78 7.32 -4.73 1.26
C LEU A 78 8.01 -3.47 0.72
N ASP A 79 9.27 -3.58 0.31
CA ASP A 79 10.02 -2.48 -0.30
C ASP A 79 9.44 -2.08 -1.66
N GLU A 80 9.08 -3.05 -2.48
CA GLU A 80 8.40 -2.82 -3.76
C GLU A 80 7.09 -2.05 -3.57
N VAL A 81 6.21 -2.54 -2.69
CA VAL A 81 4.90 -1.89 -2.45
C VAL A 81 5.10 -0.50 -1.84
N SER A 82 6.09 -0.33 -0.96
CA SER A 82 6.44 1.00 -0.44
C SER A 82 6.87 1.95 -1.55
N GLY A 83 7.70 1.49 -2.50
CA GLY A 83 8.13 2.28 -3.65
C GLY A 83 6.95 2.72 -4.53
N LEU A 84 6.04 1.79 -4.84
CA LEU A 84 4.83 2.10 -5.61
C LEU A 84 3.94 3.12 -4.89
N LEU A 85 3.71 2.94 -3.58
CA LEU A 85 2.88 3.85 -2.80
C LEU A 85 3.51 5.24 -2.67
N SER A 86 4.83 5.31 -2.49
CA SER A 86 5.58 6.57 -2.43
C SER A 86 5.51 7.33 -3.75
N ASN A 87 5.71 6.64 -4.89
CA ASN A 87 5.60 7.27 -6.21
C ASN A 87 4.20 7.86 -6.45
N LEU A 88 3.15 7.12 -6.09
CA LEU A 88 1.78 7.63 -6.15
C LEU A 88 1.56 8.84 -5.23
N LYS A 89 2.10 8.79 -4.01
CA LYS A 89 2.01 9.90 -3.07
C LYS A 89 2.69 11.16 -3.62
N GLU A 90 3.88 11.03 -4.18
CA GLU A 90 4.61 12.13 -4.83
C GLU A 90 3.80 12.74 -5.98
N GLY A 91 3.22 11.89 -6.83
CA GLY A 91 2.36 12.34 -7.93
C GLY A 91 1.13 13.14 -7.45
N TRP A 92 0.51 12.71 -6.35
CA TRP A 92 -0.62 13.43 -5.74
C TRP A 92 -0.21 14.71 -5.04
N ASP A 93 0.89 14.69 -4.28
CA ASP A 93 1.42 15.87 -3.59
C ASP A 93 1.82 16.97 -4.59
N ALA A 94 2.25 16.60 -5.80
CA ALA A 94 2.57 17.54 -6.87
C ALA A 94 1.34 18.23 -7.50
N ILE A 95 0.14 17.67 -7.34
CA ILE A 95 -1.13 18.23 -7.83
C ILE A 95 -1.83 19.06 -6.75
N ALA A 96 -1.61 18.75 -5.48
CA ALA A 96 -2.18 19.48 -4.36
C ALA A 96 -1.64 20.93 -4.33
N PRO A 97 -2.51 21.97 -4.29
CA PRO A 97 -2.09 23.38 -4.25
C PRO A 97 -1.46 23.79 -2.92
#